data_AF-A0A1Q7ZSR7-F1
#
_entry.id   AF-A0A1Q7ZSR7-F1
#
_cell.length_a   1.000
_cell.length_b   1.000
_cell.length_c   1.000
_cell.angle_alpha   90.00
_cell.angle_beta   90.00
_cell.angle_gamma   90.00
#
_symmetry.space_group_name_H-M   'P 1'
#
loop_
_entity.id
_entity.type
_entity.pdbx_description
1 polymer ?
#
loop_
_entity_poly.entity_id
_entity_poly.type
_entity_poly.pdbx_seq_one_letter_code
_entity_poly.pdbx_strand_id
1 'polypeptide(L)' 'MPIERGSCRFNLRKTSEGKPVIEMEMFQNTVPHLAAVTLSFEVLSGITIEQTRDLIEKMNDQIVGLVVTPK' A
#
# COMPACT_ATOMS: atom_id res chain seq x y z
N MET A 1 0.97 3.67 -21.02
CA MET A 1 1.55 3.49 -19.68
C MET A 1 0.67 4.20 -18.69
N PRO A 2 0.30 3.59 -17.54
CA PRO A 2 -0.33 4.36 -16.47
C PRO A 2 0.64 5.47 -16.09
N ILE A 3 0.14 6.70 -15.97
CA ILE A 3 0.95 7.82 -15.46
C ILE A 3 1.25 7.49 -14.00
N GLU A 4 2.52 7.23 -13.67
CA GLU A 4 2.97 7.10 -12.28
C GLU A 4 2.77 8.46 -11.60
N ARG A 5 1.74 8.56 -10.75
CA ARG A 5 1.40 9.80 -10.03
C ARG A 5 2.19 9.98 -8.73
N GLY A 6 3.00 9.00 -8.35
CA GLY A 6 3.76 8.98 -7.09
C GLY A 6 4.84 7.90 -7.07
N SER A 7 5.53 7.75 -5.94
CA SER A 7 6.61 6.77 -5.74
C SER A 7 6.11 5.41 -5.23
N CYS A 8 4.81 5.28 -4.96
CA CYS A 8 4.20 4.05 -4.46
C CYS A 8 2.77 3.86 -4.98
N ARG A 9 2.23 2.65 -4.79
CA ARG A 9 0.83 2.28 -5.00
C ARG A 9 0.36 1.33 -3.91
N PHE A 10 -0.93 1.42 -3.58
CA PHE A 10 -1.61 0.52 -2.67
C PHE A 10 -2.38 -0.54 -3.46
N ASN A 11 -2.28 -1.79 -3.04
CA ASN A 11 -2.92 -2.94 -3.67
C ASN A 11 -3.61 -3.82 -2.63
N LEU A 12 -4.70 -4.48 -3.04
CA LEU A 12 -5.36 -5.46 -2.20
C LEU A 12 -4.60 -6.78 -2.25
N ARG A 13 -4.22 -7.29 -1.08
CA ARG A 13 -3.71 -8.65 -0.89
C ARG A 13 -4.59 -9.40 0.11
N LYS A 14 -4.40 -10.71 0.15
CA LYS A 14 -4.95 -11.56 1.20
C LYS A 14 -3.79 -12.19 1.96
N THR A 15 -3.91 -12.26 3.28
CA THR A 15 -2.99 -13.06 4.09
C THR A 15 -3.16 -14.55 3.78
N SER A 16 -2.26 -15.39 4.30
CA SER A 16 -2.41 -16.84 4.29
C SER A 16 -3.72 -17.32 4.93
N GLU A 17 -4.26 -16.55 5.87
CA GLU A 17 -5.56 -16.78 6.53
C GLU A 17 -6.75 -16.22 5.74
N GLY A 18 -6.54 -15.64 4.56
CA GLY A 18 -7.58 -15.10 3.70
C GLY A 18 -8.08 -13.69 4.09
N LYS A 19 -7.52 -13.06 5.13
CA LYS A 19 -7.90 -11.71 5.56
C LYS A 19 -7.39 -10.66 4.57
N PRO A 20 -8.20 -9.64 4.21
CA PRO A 20 -7.73 -8.57 3.34
C PRO A 20 -6.67 -7.72 4.04
N VAL A 21 -5.61 -7.39 3.31
CA VAL A 21 -4.58 -6.43 3.72
C VAL A 21 -4.29 -5.50 2.55
N ILE A 22 -3.85 -4.28 2.86
CA ILE A 22 -3.43 -3.32 1.84
C ILE A 22 -1.90 -3.36 1.78
N GLU A 23 -1.35 -3.90 0.72
CA GLU A 23 0.09 -3.93 0.48
C GLU A 23 0.52 -2.65 -0.24
N MET A 24 1.60 -2.03 0.22
CA MET A 24 2.23 -0.91 -0.47
C MET A 24 3.37 -1.41 -1.36
N GLU A 25 3.25 -1.13 -2.66
CA GLU A 25 4.27 -1.37 -3.67
C GLU A 25 5.02 -0.05 -3.94
N MET A 26 6.35 -0.05 -3.84
CA MET A 26 7.19 1.11 -4.17
C MET A 26 7.74 0.96 -5.58
N PHE A 27 7.62 1.99 -6.42
CA PHE A 27 8.06 1.95 -7.81
C PHE A 27 9.55 2.29 -7.98
N GLN A 28 10.12 3.03 -7.03
CA GLN A 28 11.50 3.47 -7.04
C GLN A 28 12.22 2.96 -5.79
N ASN A 29 13.49 2.59 -5.90
CA ASN A 29 14.38 2.24 -4.78
C ASN A 29 14.72 3.48 -3.93
N THR A 30 13.71 4.21 -3.47
CA THR A 30 13.83 5.55 -2.86
C THR A 30 14.53 5.51 -1.51
N VAL A 31 14.55 4.35 -0.84
CA VAL A 31 15.32 4.10 0.38
C VAL A 31 15.93 2.70 0.33
N PRO A 32 17.26 2.54 0.16
CA PRO A 32 17.91 1.23 0.10
C PRO A 32 17.60 0.32 1.29
N HIS A 33 17.39 0.91 2.46
CA HIS A 33 17.06 0.20 3.70
C HIS A 33 15.65 -0.41 3.67
N LEU A 34 14.75 0.08 2.81
CA LEU A 34 13.39 -0.46 2.64
C LEU A 34 13.29 -1.44 1.46
N ALA A 35 14.34 -1.60 0.65
CA ALA A 35 14.31 -2.48 -0.52
C ALA A 35 14.06 -3.96 -0.16
N ALA A 36 14.37 -4.36 1.08
CA ALA A 36 14.15 -5.70 1.61
C ALA A 36 12.94 -5.80 2.56
N VAL A 37 12.08 -4.77 2.61
CA VAL A 37 10.94 -4.71 3.54
C VAL A 37 9.64 -4.61 2.76
N THR A 38 8.69 -5.50 3.09
CA THR A 38 7.29 -5.36 2.68
C THR A 38 6.55 -4.51 3.70
N LEU A 39 5.86 -3.47 3.23
CA LEU A 39 5.00 -2.62 4.05
C LEU A 39 3.54 -2.92 3.70
N SER A 40 2.77 -3.32 4.71
CA SER A 40 1.36 -3.66 4.57
C SER A 40 0.55 -3.10 5.73
N PHE A 41 -0.71 -2.79 5.45
CA PHE A 41 -1.67 -2.29 6.43
C PHE A 41 -2.73 -3.36 6.67
N GLU A 42 -2.91 -3.71 7.94
CA GLU A 42 -4.06 -4.50 8.36
C GLU A 42 -5.31 -3.63 8.34
N VAL A 43 -6.40 -4.21 7.87
CA VAL A 43 -7.69 -3.55 7.78
C VAL A 43 -8.54 -3.95 8.99
N LEU A 44 -9.35 -3.03 9.50
CA LEU A 44 -10.24 -3.29 10.63
C LEU A 44 -11.15 -4.49 10.35
N SER A 45 -11.38 -5.31 11.38
CA SER A 45 -12.30 -6.45 11.29
C SER A 45 -13.71 -6.00 10.90
N GLY A 46 -14.35 -6.78 10.03
CA GLY A 46 -15.70 -6.49 9.53
C GLY A 46 -15.76 -5.60 8.28
N ILE A 47 -14.64 -5.03 7.82
CA ILE A 47 -14.58 -4.35 6.53
C ILE A 47 -14.64 -5.38 5.39
N THR A 48 -15.48 -5.13 4.39
CA THR A 48 -15.62 -6.00 3.22
C THR A 48 -14.47 -5.80 2.23
N ILE A 49 -14.32 -6.74 1.29
CA ILE A 49 -13.33 -6.61 0.23
C ILE A 49 -13.60 -5.36 -0.63
N GLU A 50 -14.86 -5.09 -0.93
CA GLU A 50 -15.31 -3.94 -1.71
C GLU A 50 -14.96 -2.63 -1.01
N GLN A 51 -15.27 -2.51 0.29
CA GLN A 51 -14.89 -1.34 1.09
C GLN A 51 -13.36 -1.15 1.15
N THR A 52 -12.60 -2.26 1.17
CA THR A 52 -11.13 -2.20 1.11
C THR A 52 -10.66 -1.67 -0.25
N ARG A 53 -11.31 -2.06 -1.36
CA ARG A 53 -11.00 -1.53 -2.69
C ARG A 53 -11.28 -0.04 -2.79
N ASP A 54 -12.44 0.41 -2.29
CA ASP A 54 -12.80 1.84 -2.28
C ASP A 54 -11.78 2.67 -1.47
N LEU A 55 -11.26 2.11 -0.37
CA LEU A 55 -10.21 2.73 0.41
C LEU A 55 -8.88 2.81 -0.37
N ILE A 56 -8.50 1.72 -1.04
CA ILE A 56 -7.29 1.68 -1.88
C ILE A 56 -7.36 2.72 -3.00
N GLU A 57 -8.52 2.90 -3.65
CA GLU A 57 -8.71 3.94 -4.67
C GLU A 57 -8.46 5.33 -4.08
N LYS A 58 -9.09 5.66 -2.94
CA LYS A 58 -8.86 6.93 -2.23
C LYS A 58 -7.40 7.13 -1.84
N MET A 59 -6.73 6.08 -1.38
CA MET A 59 -5.31 6.14 -1.01
C MET A 59 -4.44 6.41 -2.24
N ASN A 60 -4.68 5.71 -3.35
CA ASN A 60 -3.93 5.91 -4.59
C ASN A 60 -4.18 7.29 -5.23
N ASP A 61 -5.33 7.91 -4.98
CA ASP A 61 -5.63 9.26 -5.43
C ASP A 61 -4.95 10.36 -4.59
N GLN A 62 -4.73 10.10 -3.30
CA GLN A 62 -4.34 11.13 -2.32
C GLN A 62 -2.91 10.98 -1.79
N ILE A 63 -2.30 9.81 -1.88
CA ILE A 63 -0.96 9.53 -1.35
C ILE A 63 0.01 9.34 -2.50
N VAL A 64 1.06 10.16 -2.52
CA VAL A 64 2.07 10.17 -3.60
C VAL A 64 3.39 9.51 -3.21
N GLY A 65 3.58 9.13 -1.95
CA GLY A 65 4.83 8.51 -1.51
C GLY A 65 4.92 8.24 -0.01
N LEU A 66 6.02 7.60 0.39
CA LEU A 66 6.38 7.30 1.78
C LEU A 66 7.58 8.15 2.19
N VAL A 67 7.49 8.79 3.37
CA VAL A 67 8.62 9.52 3.98
C VAL A 67 9.10 8.72 5.19
N VAL A 68 10.39 8.38 5.22
CA VAL A 68 11.03 7.69 6.34
C VAL A 68 12.16 8.54 6.88
N THR A 69 12.07 8.89 8.16
CA THR A 69 13.11 9.63 8.89
C THR A 69 13.56 8.81 10.09
N PRO A 70 14.87 8.59 10.29
CA PRO A 70 15.37 8.03 11.53
C PRO A 70 15.03 8.98 12.69
N LYS A 71 14.83 8.42 13.89
CA LYS A 71 14.65 9.20 15.12
C LYS A 71 15.99 9.67 15.68
#